data_AF-A0A2W2D4P5-F1
#
_entry.id   AF-A0A2W2D4P5-F1
#
_cell.length_a   1.000
_cell.length_b   1.000
_cell.length_c   1.000
_cell.angle_alpha   90.00
_cell.angle_beta   90.00
_cell.angle_gamma   90.00
#
_symmetry.space_group_name_H-M   'P 1'
#
loop_
_entity.id
_entity.type
_entity.pdbx_description
1 polymer ?
#
loop_
_entity_poly.entity_id
_entity_poly.type
_entity_poly.pdbx_seq_one_letter_code
_entity_poly.pdbx_strand_id
1 'polypeptide(L)'
;MRRMAEPLLDRALRAGRRLRVNGESRSHYVICGQDALAYWVVRALLATELQAGRVRITLVVPERRRSEGPDGRDIEGVEVIRADRLDEVTFRRAGLAGADGLALLHQDDVGNMHAALCAQEVEPRLRLVVRMFNTGLANGVRQIFPDSAVLSDASMAAPAFVAAALGEVAPTHFRHGGRTLYVARRDDVRPEDVVCAVADTRDPQLERVLPADESAADVVLAEATGAPPGTEVAARRLRRARRRRRPVVMLLRAVRSFATRKIGVAVLVLLAVIALLGGLYAGTAHVGWGEALYLTLVTTLTGQDPNAAKPPAEQVLQVVLNLAGLALIPLITAVVVDGIVNARLALHSGRIQPERSGHIVVVGLGNVGTRVMAQLNDFGVEVVAIDKQAEPRGGALARRLGVPLIVGDAALEETLHAASVGTCQALVVVSTDDGANLQAALNGRAVNDELRVVLRLFDGHFAERIQRAFGIGISRSVSYLAAPSFAAALLDRAVIATIPVGRHALLVTEASVAAGSSLDGRPLAVVGRPESVRLLAHARAGQRLDWSPDPRMVIVAGDRLTVVARRAGLNALLREAAPPPP
;
A
#
# COMPACT_ATOMS: atom_id res chain seq x y z
N MET A 1 28.47 -3.89 -33.11
CA MET A 1 27.03 -3.92 -32.73
C MET A 1 26.47 -5.35 -32.63
N ARG A 2 27.19 -6.30 -32.00
CA ARG A 2 26.86 -7.75 -32.06
C ARG A 2 26.80 -8.44 -30.67
N ARG A 3 26.51 -7.72 -29.58
CA ARG A 3 26.65 -8.23 -28.18
C ARG A 3 25.39 -8.20 -27.29
N MET A 4 24.18 -8.07 -27.84
CA MET A 4 22.96 -7.95 -27.02
C MET A 4 21.98 -9.14 -27.11
N ALA A 5 22.26 -10.17 -27.93
CA ALA A 5 21.36 -11.30 -28.15
C ALA A 5 21.76 -12.61 -27.41
N GLU A 6 22.97 -12.68 -26.82
CA GLU A 6 23.50 -13.91 -26.20
C GLU A 6 22.95 -14.28 -24.80
N PRO A 7 22.45 -13.39 -23.90
CA PRO A 7 22.18 -13.81 -22.53
C PRO A 7 20.93 -14.70 -22.36
N LEU A 8 20.03 -14.76 -23.35
CA LEU A 8 18.83 -15.61 -23.29
C LEU A 8 19.05 -17.01 -23.86
N LEU A 9 19.86 -17.12 -24.92
CA LEU A 9 20.24 -18.42 -25.50
C LEU A 9 21.13 -19.21 -24.54
N ASP A 10 22.03 -18.49 -23.86
CA ASP A 10 22.96 -19.04 -22.87
C ASP A 10 22.23 -19.44 -21.56
N ARG A 11 21.04 -18.90 -21.30
CA ARG A 11 20.14 -19.32 -20.20
C ARG A 11 19.36 -20.59 -20.52
N ALA A 12 18.82 -20.71 -21.75
CA ALA A 12 18.13 -21.92 -22.20
C ALA A 12 19.07 -23.13 -22.32
N LEU A 13 20.33 -22.91 -22.74
CA LEU A 13 21.35 -23.96 -22.81
C LEU A 13 21.82 -24.43 -21.41
N ARG A 14 21.81 -23.54 -20.40
CA ARG A 14 22.16 -23.87 -19.01
C ARG A 14 21.13 -24.76 -18.32
N ALA A 15 19.85 -24.64 -18.68
CA ALA A 15 18.80 -25.53 -18.18
C ALA A 15 18.96 -26.99 -18.67
N GLY A 16 19.63 -27.20 -19.81
CA GLY A 16 19.75 -28.52 -20.45
C GLY A 16 20.95 -29.39 -20.04
N ARG A 17 21.93 -28.86 -19.29
CA ARG A 17 23.15 -29.61 -18.93
C ARG A 17 23.67 -29.30 -17.52
N ARG A 18 23.00 -29.81 -16.48
CA ARG A 18 23.61 -30.02 -15.16
C ARG A 18 23.76 -31.52 -14.93
N LEU A 19 24.89 -32.09 -15.34
CA LEU A 19 25.33 -33.42 -14.90
C LEU A 19 25.66 -33.32 -13.41
N ARG A 20 24.94 -34.12 -12.61
CA ARG A 20 24.85 -33.97 -11.15
C ARG A 20 25.96 -34.75 -10.46
N VAL A 21 26.62 -34.12 -9.49
CA VAL A 21 27.69 -34.74 -8.69
C VAL A 21 27.15 -35.79 -7.70
N ASN A 22 25.85 -35.73 -7.36
CA ASN A 22 25.23 -36.57 -6.32
C ASN A 22 24.31 -37.69 -6.80
N GLY A 23 24.21 -37.98 -8.11
CA GLY A 23 23.41 -39.11 -8.64
C GLY A 23 21.88 -39.04 -8.47
N GLU A 24 21.33 -38.12 -7.68
CA GLU A 24 19.87 -37.90 -7.59
C GLU A 24 19.37 -37.09 -8.79
N SER A 25 18.18 -37.35 -9.33
CA SER A 25 17.60 -36.67 -10.53
C SER A 25 16.56 -35.57 -10.22
N ARG A 26 16.29 -35.27 -8.95
CA ARG A 26 15.28 -34.28 -8.50
C ARG A 26 15.84 -32.87 -8.32
N SER A 27 15.18 -31.84 -8.85
CA SER A 27 15.64 -30.46 -8.64
C SER A 27 15.59 -30.08 -7.16
N HIS A 28 16.57 -29.35 -6.66
CA HIS A 28 16.70 -29.04 -5.23
C HIS A 28 16.70 -27.54 -5.01
N TYR A 29 15.79 -27.06 -4.17
CA TYR A 29 15.71 -25.66 -3.77
C TYR A 29 15.84 -25.51 -2.25
N VAL A 30 16.68 -24.55 -1.84
CA VAL A 30 16.81 -24.16 -0.44
C VAL A 30 16.05 -22.85 -0.23
N ILE A 31 15.22 -22.77 0.80
CA ILE A 31 14.41 -21.59 1.12
C ILE A 31 14.73 -21.20 2.55
N CYS A 32 15.22 -19.98 2.75
CA CYS A 32 15.55 -19.44 4.06
C CYS A 32 14.57 -18.34 4.40
N GLY A 33 13.78 -18.56 5.44
CA GLY A 33 12.76 -17.60 5.83
C GLY A 33 12.02 -18.03 7.10
N GLN A 34 11.47 -17.05 7.80
CA GLN A 34 10.81 -17.26 9.10
C GLN A 34 9.38 -16.72 9.16
N ASP A 35 8.86 -16.24 8.03
CA ASP A 35 7.55 -15.61 7.95
C ASP A 35 6.65 -16.30 6.93
N ALA A 36 5.40 -15.84 6.86
CA ALA A 36 4.40 -16.39 5.97
C ALA A 36 4.81 -16.37 4.48
N LEU A 37 5.77 -15.53 4.07
CA LEU A 37 6.24 -15.54 2.68
C LEU A 37 6.98 -16.84 2.38
N ALA A 38 7.85 -17.32 3.28
CA ALA A 38 8.54 -18.59 3.10
C ALA A 38 7.55 -19.76 2.98
N TYR A 39 6.54 -19.80 3.86
CA TYR A 39 5.44 -20.76 3.79
C TYR A 39 4.74 -20.74 2.42
N TRP A 40 4.33 -19.56 1.95
CA TRP A 40 3.60 -19.45 0.68
C TRP A 40 4.47 -19.73 -0.54
N VAL A 41 5.78 -19.42 -0.50
CA VAL A 41 6.73 -19.78 -1.56
C VAL A 41 6.91 -21.29 -1.63
N VAL A 42 7.10 -21.97 -0.49
CA VAL A 42 7.16 -23.44 -0.42
C VAL A 42 5.88 -24.05 -0.99
N ARG A 43 4.72 -23.58 -0.55
CA ARG A 43 3.41 -24.03 -1.08
C ARG A 43 3.28 -23.79 -2.58
N ALA A 44 3.72 -22.64 -3.08
CA ALA A 44 3.69 -22.31 -4.49
C ALA A 44 4.60 -23.23 -5.32
N LEU A 45 5.77 -23.60 -4.79
CA LEU A 45 6.70 -24.55 -5.43
C LEU A 45 6.13 -25.98 -5.42
N LEU A 46 5.67 -26.48 -4.28
CA LEU A 46 5.03 -27.80 -4.19
C LEU A 46 3.85 -27.91 -5.16
N ALA A 47 2.96 -26.92 -5.13
CA ALA A 47 1.79 -26.89 -6.01
C ALA A 47 2.14 -26.72 -7.50
N THR A 48 3.38 -26.37 -7.84
CA THR A 48 3.85 -26.26 -9.24
C THR A 48 4.25 -27.62 -9.82
N GLU A 49 4.64 -28.56 -8.96
CA GLU A 49 5.30 -29.83 -9.30
C GLU A 49 4.53 -31.07 -8.81
N LEU A 50 3.35 -30.88 -8.19
CA LEU A 50 2.52 -31.93 -7.58
C LEU A 50 2.02 -33.02 -8.56
N GLN A 51 2.30 -32.91 -9.86
CA GLN A 51 1.98 -33.92 -10.86
C GLN A 51 3.21 -34.77 -11.29
N ALA A 52 4.42 -34.47 -10.78
CA ALA A 52 5.65 -35.17 -11.19
C ALA A 52 6.60 -35.60 -10.06
N GLY A 53 6.37 -35.24 -8.78
CA GLY A 53 7.13 -35.79 -7.65
C GLY A 53 8.66 -35.59 -7.71
N ARG A 54 9.14 -34.48 -8.31
CA ARG A 54 10.54 -34.31 -8.73
C ARG A 54 11.32 -33.17 -8.08
N VAL A 55 10.76 -32.47 -7.09
CA VAL A 55 11.48 -31.37 -6.41
C VAL A 55 11.71 -31.69 -4.94
N ARG A 56 12.97 -31.60 -4.52
CA ARG A 56 13.39 -31.58 -3.12
C ARG A 56 13.38 -30.13 -2.65
N ILE A 57 12.76 -29.87 -1.51
CA ILE A 57 12.74 -28.54 -0.90
C ILE A 57 13.33 -28.67 0.50
N THR A 58 14.33 -27.84 0.80
CA THR A 58 14.87 -27.69 2.15
C THR A 58 14.52 -26.30 2.66
N LEU A 59 13.77 -26.24 3.76
CA LEU A 59 13.32 -25.01 4.40
C LEU A 59 14.17 -24.75 5.65
N VAL A 60 14.91 -23.64 5.66
CA VAL A 60 15.70 -23.18 6.81
C VAL A 60 14.91 -22.13 7.58
N VAL A 61 14.59 -22.46 8.83
CA VAL A 61 13.83 -21.62 9.77
C VAL A 61 14.65 -21.38 11.05
N PRO A 62 14.44 -20.28 11.79
CA PRO A 62 15.09 -20.05 13.07
C PRO A 62 14.70 -21.11 14.12
N GLU A 63 15.47 -21.26 15.19
CA GLU A 63 15.14 -22.23 16.23
C GLU A 63 13.83 -21.87 16.94
N ARG A 64 13.72 -20.59 17.32
CA ARG A 64 12.57 -20.03 18.00
C ARG A 64 11.59 -19.41 17.01
N ARG A 65 10.30 -19.67 17.21
CA ARG A 65 9.24 -19.04 16.43
C ARG A 65 9.14 -17.56 16.85
N ARG A 66 9.34 -16.65 15.89
CA ARG A 66 9.28 -15.19 16.12
C ARG A 66 8.00 -14.54 15.58
N SER A 67 7.16 -15.30 14.88
CA SER A 67 5.89 -14.85 14.31
C SER A 67 4.79 -15.86 14.61
N GLU A 68 3.59 -15.39 14.91
CA GLU A 68 2.41 -16.24 15.15
C GLU A 68 1.87 -16.89 13.86
N GLY A 69 2.30 -16.42 12.69
CA GLY A 69 1.88 -16.93 11.37
C GLY A 69 2.54 -18.25 10.96
N PRO A 70 2.06 -18.88 9.87
CA PRO A 70 2.62 -20.14 9.38
C PRO A 70 4.07 -19.95 8.92
N ASP A 71 4.98 -20.81 9.36
CA ASP A 71 6.41 -20.75 9.05
C ASP A 71 6.91 -21.96 8.24
N GLY A 72 6.01 -22.91 7.92
CA GLY A 72 6.28 -24.03 7.02
C GLY A 72 6.88 -25.28 7.69
N ARG A 73 7.08 -25.28 9.01
CA ARG A 73 7.57 -26.46 9.76
C ARG A 73 6.63 -27.67 9.67
N ASP A 74 5.36 -27.41 9.36
CA ASP A 74 4.24 -28.35 9.29
C ASP A 74 3.96 -28.87 7.87
N ILE A 75 4.71 -28.41 6.85
CA ILE A 75 4.47 -28.81 5.46
C ILE A 75 5.05 -30.20 5.20
N GLU A 76 4.19 -31.15 4.82
CA GLU A 76 4.62 -32.47 4.36
C GLU A 76 5.43 -32.41 3.07
N GLY A 77 6.47 -33.26 2.97
CA GLY A 77 7.33 -33.34 1.78
C GLY A 77 8.45 -32.30 1.71
N VAL A 78 8.73 -31.60 2.81
CA VAL A 78 9.80 -30.59 2.92
C VAL A 78 10.76 -30.98 4.04
N GLU A 79 12.05 -30.87 3.77
CA GLU A 79 13.10 -31.05 4.78
C GLU A 79 13.27 -29.74 5.57
N VAL A 80 13.10 -29.76 6.89
CA VAL A 80 13.15 -28.54 7.71
C VAL A 80 14.43 -28.51 8.55
N ILE A 81 15.21 -27.45 8.39
CA ILE A 81 16.44 -27.22 9.15
C ILE A 81 16.26 -26.02 10.06
N ARG A 82 16.63 -26.20 11.33
CA ARG A 82 16.57 -25.14 12.33
C ARG A 82 17.94 -24.48 12.50
N ALA A 83 18.04 -23.20 12.20
CA ALA A 83 19.25 -22.41 12.34
C ALA A 83 18.91 -20.92 12.49
N ASP A 84 19.48 -20.28 13.51
CA ASP A 84 19.33 -18.82 13.73
C ASP A 84 20.27 -17.99 12.83
N ARG A 85 21.35 -18.59 12.32
CA ARG A 85 22.32 -17.95 11.43
C ARG A 85 22.31 -18.64 10.07
N LEU A 86 22.48 -17.85 9.01
CA LEU A 86 22.64 -18.33 7.64
C LEU A 86 24.11 -18.20 7.23
N ASP A 87 24.92 -19.15 7.71
CA ASP A 87 26.35 -19.27 7.42
C ASP A 87 26.66 -20.49 6.53
N GLU A 88 27.91 -20.64 6.12
CA GLU A 88 28.34 -21.76 5.28
C GLU A 88 27.98 -23.14 5.87
N VAL A 89 28.12 -23.30 7.19
CA VAL A 89 27.82 -24.57 7.88
C VAL A 89 26.34 -24.90 7.74
N THR A 90 25.47 -23.91 7.97
CA THR A 90 24.03 -24.04 7.81
C THR A 90 23.65 -24.38 6.37
N PHE A 91 24.27 -23.73 5.38
CA PHE A 91 24.01 -24.00 3.97
C PHE A 91 24.48 -25.37 3.51
N ARG A 92 25.66 -25.83 3.95
CA ARG A 92 26.13 -27.19 3.66
C ARG A 92 25.20 -28.24 4.28
N ARG A 93 24.77 -28.02 5.53
CA ARG A 93 23.77 -28.88 6.19
C ARG A 93 22.43 -28.87 5.45
N ALA A 94 22.06 -27.75 4.83
CA ALA A 94 20.89 -27.62 3.98
C ALA A 94 21.02 -28.24 2.59
N GLY A 95 22.16 -28.88 2.29
CA GLY A 95 22.41 -29.46 0.98
C GLY A 95 22.50 -28.41 -0.12
N LEU A 96 22.93 -27.18 0.19
CA LEU A 96 23.02 -26.13 -0.82
C LEU A 96 24.01 -26.46 -1.95
N ALA A 97 25.05 -27.26 -1.65
CA ALA A 97 26.00 -27.74 -2.66
C ALA A 97 25.29 -28.59 -3.72
N GLY A 98 25.29 -28.12 -4.97
CA GLY A 98 24.56 -28.74 -6.07
C GLY A 98 23.06 -28.41 -6.14
N ALA A 99 22.57 -27.49 -5.31
CA ALA A 99 21.19 -27.01 -5.39
C ALA A 99 20.95 -26.18 -6.67
N ASP A 100 19.73 -26.21 -7.16
CA ASP A 100 19.32 -25.45 -8.33
C ASP A 100 19.03 -23.99 -8.01
N GLY A 101 18.56 -23.69 -6.79
CA GLY A 101 18.34 -22.31 -6.37
C GLY A 101 18.18 -22.13 -4.86
N LEU A 102 18.39 -20.89 -4.43
CA LEU A 102 18.26 -20.43 -3.05
C LEU A 102 17.36 -19.21 -2.98
N ALA A 103 16.40 -19.23 -2.06
CA ALA A 103 15.59 -18.06 -1.71
C ALA A 103 15.95 -17.54 -0.33
N LEU A 104 16.37 -16.27 -0.26
CA LEU A 104 16.62 -15.54 0.98
C LEU A 104 15.45 -14.57 1.22
N LEU A 105 14.54 -14.95 2.12
CA LEU A 105 13.23 -14.30 2.27
C LEU A 105 13.09 -13.50 3.57
N HIS A 106 14.17 -13.30 4.32
CA HIS A 106 14.13 -12.48 5.52
C HIS A 106 13.82 -11.01 5.20
N GLN A 107 13.26 -10.29 6.17
CA GLN A 107 12.96 -8.86 6.06
C GLN A 107 14.18 -7.96 6.26
N ASP A 108 15.31 -8.55 6.67
CA ASP A 108 16.58 -7.87 6.87
C ASP A 108 17.38 -7.89 5.55
N ASP A 109 17.35 -6.76 4.83
CA ASP A 109 18.05 -6.59 3.56
C ASP A 109 19.57 -6.83 3.71
N VAL A 110 20.17 -6.46 4.85
CA VAL A 110 21.61 -6.63 5.11
C VAL A 110 21.93 -8.06 5.48
N GLY A 111 21.11 -8.69 6.33
CA GLY A 111 21.22 -10.10 6.65
C GLY A 111 21.10 -11.00 5.42
N ASN A 112 20.20 -10.65 4.48
CA ASN A 112 20.09 -11.34 3.20
C ASN A 112 21.34 -11.18 2.33
N MET A 113 22.02 -10.03 2.36
CA MET A 113 23.31 -9.84 1.66
C MET A 113 24.41 -10.73 2.22
N HIS A 114 24.53 -10.77 3.56
CA HIS A 114 25.52 -11.62 4.21
C HIS A 114 25.28 -13.10 3.91
N ALA A 115 24.03 -13.54 3.98
CA ALA A 115 23.64 -14.90 3.65
C ALA A 115 23.91 -15.25 2.17
N ALA A 116 23.69 -14.31 1.25
CA ALA A 116 24.00 -14.50 -0.17
C ALA A 116 25.50 -14.72 -0.44
N LEU A 117 26.37 -13.99 0.26
CA LEU A 117 27.82 -14.16 0.14
C LEU A 117 28.27 -15.53 0.68
N CYS A 118 27.81 -15.93 1.87
CA CYS A 118 28.10 -17.26 2.43
C CYS A 118 27.56 -18.39 1.53
N ALA A 119 26.41 -18.20 0.90
CA ALA A 119 25.85 -19.17 -0.04
C ALA A 119 26.73 -19.35 -1.28
N GLN A 120 27.33 -18.28 -1.79
CA GLN A 120 28.21 -18.32 -2.96
C GLN A 120 29.53 -19.05 -2.69
N GLU A 121 30.02 -19.01 -1.45
CA GLU A 121 31.20 -19.80 -1.02
C GLU A 121 30.91 -21.31 -1.04
N VAL A 122 29.65 -21.71 -0.84
CA VAL A 122 29.22 -23.12 -0.86
C VAL A 122 28.84 -23.58 -2.28
N GLU A 123 28.08 -22.77 -3.03
CA GLU A 123 27.65 -23.06 -4.39
C GLU A 123 27.78 -21.80 -5.28
N PRO A 124 28.88 -21.67 -6.05
CA PRO A 124 29.13 -20.49 -6.88
C PRO A 124 28.16 -20.30 -8.05
N ARG A 125 27.49 -21.37 -8.51
CA ARG A 125 26.58 -21.36 -9.68
C ARG A 125 25.11 -21.53 -9.30
N LEU A 126 24.73 -20.83 -8.24
CA LEU A 126 23.40 -20.87 -7.65
C LEU A 126 22.47 -19.81 -8.27
N ARG A 127 21.24 -20.21 -8.57
CA ARG A 127 20.15 -19.26 -8.84
C ARG A 127 19.75 -18.61 -7.52
N LEU A 128 20.02 -17.32 -7.36
CA LEU A 128 19.79 -16.62 -6.10
C LEU A 128 18.53 -15.74 -6.18
N VAL A 129 17.53 -15.97 -5.34
CA VAL A 129 16.35 -15.10 -5.20
C VAL A 129 16.41 -14.40 -3.84
N VAL A 130 16.48 -13.08 -3.85
CA VAL A 130 16.66 -12.28 -2.63
C VAL A 130 15.47 -11.34 -2.46
N ARG A 131 14.85 -11.40 -1.29
CA ARG A 131 13.88 -10.38 -0.86
C ARG A 131 14.64 -9.11 -0.47
N MET A 132 14.30 -7.99 -1.10
CA MET A 132 14.82 -6.68 -0.69
C MET A 132 13.76 -5.59 -0.81
N PHE A 133 13.80 -4.64 0.11
CA PHE A 133 13.01 -3.41 0.00
C PHE A 133 13.83 -2.25 -0.56
N ASN A 134 15.10 -2.14 -0.16
CA ASN A 134 15.97 -1.05 -0.58
C ASN A 134 16.42 -1.21 -2.04
N THR A 135 15.99 -0.27 -2.88
CA THR A 135 16.31 -0.26 -4.32
C THR A 135 17.79 0.00 -4.61
N GLY A 136 18.50 0.69 -3.71
CA GLY A 136 19.95 0.94 -3.86
C GLY A 136 20.77 -0.33 -3.71
N LEU A 137 20.47 -1.13 -2.68
CA LEU A 137 21.10 -2.44 -2.47
C LEU A 137 20.76 -3.43 -3.59
N ALA A 138 19.51 -3.41 -4.08
CA ALA A 138 19.07 -4.28 -5.15
C ALA A 138 19.91 -4.17 -6.44
N ASN A 139 20.36 -2.96 -6.79
CA ASN A 139 21.22 -2.75 -7.95
C ASN A 139 22.63 -3.32 -7.75
N GLY A 140 23.19 -3.19 -6.54
CA GLY A 140 24.48 -3.78 -6.18
C GLY A 140 24.45 -5.31 -6.22
N VAL A 141 23.37 -5.94 -5.75
CA VAL A 141 23.20 -7.40 -5.82
C VAL A 141 23.32 -7.91 -7.25
N ARG A 142 22.63 -7.27 -8.21
CA ARG A 142 22.65 -7.72 -9.61
C ARG A 142 24.03 -7.60 -10.25
N GLN A 143 24.89 -6.71 -9.74
CA GLN A 143 26.28 -6.58 -10.20
C GLN A 143 27.18 -7.68 -9.62
N ILE A 144 26.97 -8.05 -8.35
CA ILE A 144 27.78 -9.05 -7.64
C ILE A 144 27.34 -10.48 -8.02
N PHE A 145 26.04 -10.69 -8.18
CA PHE A 145 25.42 -11.99 -8.45
C PHE A 145 24.68 -11.94 -9.81
N PRO A 146 25.33 -12.33 -10.91
CA PRO A 146 24.76 -12.24 -12.25
C PRO A 146 23.50 -13.09 -12.44
N ASP A 147 23.42 -14.22 -11.73
CA ASP A 147 22.26 -15.12 -11.72
C ASP A 147 21.39 -14.92 -10.47
N SER A 148 20.98 -13.66 -10.25
CA SER A 148 20.10 -13.31 -9.14
C SER A 148 18.79 -12.65 -9.59
N ALA A 149 17.75 -12.81 -8.78
CA ALA A 149 16.54 -11.99 -8.84
C ALA A 149 16.31 -11.33 -7.49
N VAL A 150 16.30 -10.00 -7.50
CA VAL A 150 15.92 -9.20 -6.34
C VAL A 150 14.47 -8.78 -6.47
N LEU A 151 13.66 -9.18 -5.50
CA LEU A 151 12.22 -8.97 -5.50
C LEU A 151 11.77 -8.27 -4.21
N SER A 152 10.75 -7.42 -4.32
CA SER A 152 10.11 -6.77 -3.18
C SER A 152 8.68 -7.27 -3.04
N ASP A 153 8.39 -7.97 -1.96
CA ASP A 153 7.04 -8.44 -1.62
C ASP A 153 6.07 -7.25 -1.45
N ALA A 154 6.55 -6.15 -0.86
CA ALA A 154 5.78 -4.93 -0.72
C ALA A 154 5.39 -4.32 -2.08
N SER A 155 6.33 -4.22 -3.03
CA SER A 155 6.03 -3.69 -4.37
C SER A 155 5.10 -4.62 -5.16
N MET A 156 5.18 -5.93 -4.94
CA MET A 156 4.31 -6.91 -5.59
C MET A 156 2.89 -6.89 -5.02
N ALA A 157 2.73 -6.66 -3.72
CA ALA A 157 1.43 -6.64 -3.06
C ALA A 157 0.74 -5.28 -3.13
N ALA A 158 1.48 -4.17 -3.14
CA ALA A 158 0.94 -2.81 -3.10
C ALA A 158 -0.17 -2.53 -4.13
N PRO A 159 -0.05 -2.95 -5.41
CA PRO A 159 -1.11 -2.74 -6.39
C PRO A 159 -2.46 -3.31 -5.96
N ALA A 160 -2.49 -4.46 -5.27
CA ALA A 160 -3.73 -5.07 -4.79
C ALA A 160 -4.36 -4.29 -3.63
N PHE A 161 -3.55 -3.69 -2.75
CA PHE A 161 -4.04 -2.81 -1.68
C PHE A 161 -4.58 -1.49 -2.24
N VAL A 162 -3.90 -0.93 -3.24
CA VAL A 162 -4.35 0.28 -3.94
C VAL A 162 -5.66 0.04 -4.67
N ALA A 163 -5.76 -1.07 -5.41
CA ALA A 163 -7.00 -1.54 -6.05
C ALA A 163 -8.18 -1.55 -5.06
N ALA A 164 -7.95 -2.25 -3.95
CA ALA A 164 -8.94 -2.44 -2.92
C ALA A 164 -9.35 -1.11 -2.29
N ALA A 165 -8.42 -0.16 -2.12
CA ALA A 165 -8.71 1.14 -1.54
C ALA A 165 -9.58 1.98 -2.49
N LEU A 166 -9.24 2.00 -3.78
CA LEU A 166 -9.99 2.71 -4.82
C LEU A 166 -11.34 2.04 -5.14
N GLY A 167 -11.49 0.74 -4.84
CA GLY A 167 -12.65 -0.04 -5.26
C GLY A 167 -12.62 -0.35 -6.76
N GLU A 168 -11.42 -0.36 -7.32
CA GLU A 168 -11.14 -0.59 -8.73
C GLU A 168 -10.31 -1.87 -8.89
N VAL A 169 -10.12 -2.28 -10.15
CA VAL A 169 -9.17 -3.34 -10.48
C VAL A 169 -7.76 -2.83 -10.20
N ALA A 170 -6.84 -3.72 -9.80
CA ALA A 170 -5.47 -3.32 -9.51
C ALA A 170 -4.82 -2.63 -10.70
N PRO A 171 -4.30 -1.39 -10.54
CA PRO A 171 -3.60 -0.69 -11.60
C PRO A 171 -2.19 -1.27 -11.71
N THR A 172 -2.10 -2.51 -12.19
CA THR A 172 -0.84 -3.11 -12.60
C THR A 172 -0.50 -2.57 -13.97
N HIS A 173 0.60 -1.84 -14.07
CA HIS A 173 1.19 -1.44 -15.33
C HIS A 173 2.56 -2.09 -15.50
N PHE A 174 2.92 -2.44 -16.72
CA PHE A 174 4.23 -2.98 -17.04
C PHE A 174 4.59 -2.65 -18.48
N ARG A 175 5.88 -2.57 -18.77
CA ARG A 175 6.39 -2.31 -20.12
C ARG A 175 6.95 -3.59 -20.71
N HIS A 176 6.50 -3.96 -21.91
CA HIS A 176 7.01 -5.12 -22.64
C HIS A 176 6.94 -4.89 -24.14
N GLY A 177 7.91 -5.40 -24.90
CA GLY A 177 7.89 -5.28 -26.37
C GLY A 177 7.74 -3.86 -26.94
N GLY A 178 8.20 -2.84 -26.19
CA GLY A 178 8.06 -1.42 -26.55
C GLY A 178 6.73 -0.77 -26.16
N ARG A 179 5.74 -1.56 -25.74
CA ARG A 179 4.41 -1.12 -25.31
C ARG A 179 4.33 -0.97 -23.79
N THR A 180 3.52 -0.03 -23.32
CA THR A 180 3.16 0.09 -21.90
C THR A 180 1.76 -0.47 -21.74
N LEU A 181 1.64 -1.56 -20.99
CA LEU A 181 0.39 -2.25 -20.74
C LEU A 181 -0.10 -1.94 -19.34
N TYR A 182 -1.42 -1.86 -19.18
CA TYR A 182 -2.06 -1.66 -17.89
C TYR A 182 -3.36 -2.44 -17.79
N VAL A 183 -3.73 -2.79 -16.56
CA VAL A 183 -4.99 -3.47 -16.26
C VAL A 183 -6.05 -2.42 -15.92
N ALA A 184 -7.22 -2.53 -16.53
CA ALA A 184 -8.32 -1.59 -16.32
C ALA A 184 -9.69 -2.25 -16.49
N ARG A 185 -10.73 -1.54 -16.08
CA ARG A 185 -12.11 -1.92 -16.42
C ARG A 185 -12.33 -1.69 -17.91
N ARG A 186 -13.05 -2.60 -18.56
CA ARG A 186 -13.31 -2.51 -19.99
C ARG A 186 -14.02 -1.22 -20.40
N ASP A 187 -14.97 -0.76 -19.58
CA ASP A 187 -15.74 0.46 -19.84
C ASP A 187 -14.89 1.74 -19.83
N ASP A 188 -13.70 1.69 -19.21
CA ASP A 188 -12.79 2.83 -19.10
C ASP A 188 -11.69 2.81 -20.20
N VAL A 189 -11.70 1.82 -21.10
CA VAL A 189 -10.70 1.60 -22.16
C VAL A 189 -11.38 1.65 -23.53
N ARG A 190 -10.72 2.25 -24.53
CA ARG A 190 -11.25 2.24 -25.91
C ARG A 190 -11.11 0.82 -26.50
N PRO A 191 -12.09 0.33 -27.27
CA PRO A 191 -12.06 -1.03 -27.81
C PRO A 191 -10.76 -1.37 -28.56
N GLU A 192 -10.18 -0.40 -29.27
CA GLU A 192 -8.93 -0.55 -30.03
C GLU A 192 -7.67 -0.69 -29.17
N ASP A 193 -7.70 -0.22 -27.92
CA ASP A 193 -6.57 -0.29 -26.99
C ASP A 193 -6.58 -1.58 -26.15
N VAL A 194 -7.65 -2.38 -26.26
CA VAL A 194 -7.78 -3.66 -25.53
C VAL A 194 -6.88 -4.71 -26.16
N VAL A 195 -5.93 -5.23 -25.38
CA VAL A 195 -5.02 -6.29 -25.80
C VAL A 195 -5.60 -7.67 -25.50
N CYS A 196 -6.18 -7.89 -24.32
CA CYS A 196 -6.88 -9.15 -24.02
C CYS A 196 -7.84 -9.04 -22.83
N ALA A 197 -8.84 -9.91 -22.79
CA ALA A 197 -9.68 -10.13 -21.62
C ALA A 197 -8.91 -10.80 -20.46
N VAL A 198 -8.99 -10.21 -19.28
CA VAL A 198 -8.27 -10.67 -18.08
C VAL A 198 -9.20 -11.39 -17.12
N ALA A 199 -10.37 -10.82 -16.81
CA ALA A 199 -11.32 -11.45 -15.89
C ALA A 199 -12.73 -10.87 -15.93
N ASP A 200 -13.68 -11.65 -15.40
CA ASP A 200 -15.00 -11.21 -14.96
C ASP A 200 -15.04 -11.18 -13.43
N THR A 201 -15.23 -9.99 -12.87
CA THR A 201 -15.23 -9.67 -11.43
C THR A 201 -16.54 -9.04 -10.96
N ARG A 202 -17.60 -9.09 -11.78
CA ARG A 202 -18.92 -8.51 -11.46
C ARG A 202 -19.58 -9.19 -10.26
N ASP A 203 -19.32 -10.48 -10.09
CA ASP A 203 -19.71 -11.26 -8.90
C ASP A 203 -18.46 -11.62 -8.07
N PRO A 204 -18.28 -11.04 -6.86
CA PRO A 204 -17.16 -11.34 -5.98
C PRO A 204 -17.05 -12.81 -5.53
N GLN A 205 -18.13 -13.60 -5.64
CA GLN A 205 -18.13 -15.03 -5.30
C GLN A 205 -17.80 -15.93 -6.49
N LEU A 206 -17.96 -15.43 -7.72
CA LEU A 206 -17.81 -16.18 -8.98
C LEU A 206 -16.79 -15.51 -9.92
N GLU A 207 -15.68 -15.03 -9.37
CA GLU A 207 -14.59 -14.43 -10.16
C GLU A 207 -14.03 -15.43 -11.18
N ARG A 208 -14.12 -15.11 -12.48
CA ARG A 208 -13.58 -15.95 -13.57
C ARG A 208 -12.42 -15.24 -14.25
N VAL A 209 -11.21 -15.76 -14.10
CA VAL A 209 -10.02 -15.20 -14.78
C VAL A 209 -9.70 -15.93 -16.08
N LEU A 210 -9.30 -15.18 -17.11
CA LEU A 210 -9.08 -15.61 -18.49
C LEU A 210 -10.30 -16.30 -19.13
N PRO A 211 -11.50 -15.69 -19.11
CA PRO A 211 -12.73 -16.32 -19.59
C PRO A 211 -12.64 -16.70 -21.08
N ALA A 212 -13.25 -17.81 -21.48
CA ALA A 212 -13.28 -18.26 -22.88
C ALA A 212 -13.86 -17.20 -23.82
N ASP A 213 -14.95 -16.57 -23.38
CA ASP A 213 -15.56 -15.43 -24.05
C ASP A 213 -14.88 -14.13 -23.59
N GLU A 214 -14.13 -13.51 -24.49
CA GLU A 214 -13.48 -12.21 -24.23
C GLU A 214 -14.51 -11.08 -24.05
N SER A 215 -15.71 -11.20 -24.60
CA SER A 215 -16.76 -10.18 -24.49
C SER A 215 -17.35 -10.12 -23.08
N ALA A 216 -17.28 -11.22 -22.32
CA ALA A 216 -17.81 -11.33 -20.97
C ALA A 216 -16.93 -10.68 -19.88
N ALA A 217 -15.67 -10.36 -20.17
CA ALA A 217 -14.74 -9.81 -19.19
C ALA A 217 -15.02 -8.33 -18.89
N ASP A 218 -15.16 -7.96 -17.61
CA ASP A 218 -15.21 -6.56 -17.16
C ASP A 218 -13.81 -6.00 -16.87
N VAL A 219 -12.80 -6.86 -16.74
CA VAL A 219 -11.39 -6.51 -16.59
C VAL A 219 -10.59 -6.90 -17.82
N VAL A 220 -9.82 -5.94 -18.34
CA VAL A 220 -9.00 -6.12 -19.54
C VAL A 220 -7.56 -5.67 -19.31
N LEU A 221 -6.64 -6.23 -20.11
CA LEU A 221 -5.30 -5.72 -20.30
C LEU A 221 -5.33 -4.80 -21.52
N ALA A 222 -4.84 -3.58 -21.36
CA ALA A 222 -4.91 -2.53 -22.37
C ALA A 222 -3.54 -1.89 -22.62
N GLU A 223 -3.35 -1.35 -23.82
CA GLU A 223 -2.18 -0.56 -24.18
C GLU A 223 -2.39 0.93 -23.87
N ALA A 224 -1.39 1.56 -23.26
CA ALA A 224 -1.41 3.00 -23.01
C ALA A 224 -0.99 3.77 -24.27
N THR A 225 -1.95 4.07 -25.14
CA THR A 225 -1.78 4.89 -26.34
C THR A 225 -2.02 6.38 -26.04
N GLY A 226 -1.01 7.06 -25.50
CA GLY A 226 -1.06 8.50 -25.16
C GLY A 226 -0.78 8.82 -23.69
N ALA A 227 -1.02 10.06 -23.27
CA ALA A 227 -0.84 10.49 -21.88
C ALA A 227 -1.61 9.52 -20.93
N PRO A 228 -1.01 9.12 -19.80
CA PRO A 228 -1.46 7.98 -19.03
C PRO A 228 -2.93 8.13 -18.62
N PRO A 229 -3.81 7.16 -18.96
CA PRO A 229 -5.19 7.15 -18.51
C PRO A 229 -5.24 6.72 -17.04
N GLY A 230 -4.78 7.62 -16.17
CA GLY A 230 -4.87 7.51 -14.71
C GLY A 230 -5.24 8.84 -14.06
N THR A 231 -4.95 9.97 -14.73
CA THR A 231 -5.25 11.31 -14.22
C THR A 231 -6.65 11.79 -14.58
N GLU A 232 -7.29 11.28 -15.64
CA GLU A 232 -8.61 11.75 -16.05
C GLU A 232 -9.77 10.90 -15.54
N VAL A 233 -9.62 9.58 -15.41
CA VAL A 233 -10.76 8.68 -15.11
C VAL A 233 -11.07 8.64 -13.60
N ALA A 234 -10.04 8.53 -12.75
CA ALA A 234 -10.17 8.68 -11.30
C ALA A 234 -10.62 10.11 -10.92
N ALA A 235 -10.06 11.14 -11.55
CA ALA A 235 -10.43 12.53 -11.31
C ALA A 235 -11.86 12.87 -11.75
N ARG A 236 -12.36 12.26 -12.84
CA ARG A 236 -13.74 12.47 -13.32
C ARG A 236 -14.79 11.84 -12.41
N ARG A 237 -14.49 10.72 -11.72
CA ARG A 237 -15.42 10.10 -10.75
C ARG A 237 -15.33 10.75 -9.36
N LEU A 238 -14.13 11.14 -8.90
CA LEU A 238 -13.92 11.88 -7.65
C LEU A 238 -14.61 13.26 -7.64
N ARG A 239 -14.78 13.89 -8.81
CA ARG A 239 -15.56 15.12 -8.95
C ARG A 239 -17.08 14.94 -8.72
N ARG A 240 -17.64 13.73 -8.86
CA ARG A 240 -19.07 13.47 -8.61
C ARG A 240 -19.40 13.27 -7.14
N ALA A 241 -18.45 12.84 -6.30
CA ALA A 241 -18.64 12.74 -4.85
C ALA A 241 -18.53 14.09 -4.11
N ARG A 242 -18.00 15.12 -4.77
CA ARG A 242 -17.70 16.44 -4.16
C ARG A 242 -18.89 17.40 -4.06
N ARG A 243 -20.12 16.95 -4.32
CA ARG A 243 -21.32 17.81 -4.33
C ARG A 243 -22.34 17.44 -3.25
N ARG A 244 -22.03 17.80 -2.01
CA ARG A 244 -22.93 18.19 -0.90
C ARG A 244 -22.04 18.20 0.36
N ARG A 245 -21.73 19.35 0.94
CA ARG A 245 -22.54 19.96 2.03
C ARG A 245 -22.13 21.42 2.24
N ARG A 246 -23.10 22.20 2.73
CA ARG A 246 -23.13 23.67 2.82
C ARG A 246 -22.29 24.20 4.01
N PRO A 247 -21.59 25.34 3.89
CA PRO A 247 -20.72 25.90 4.94
C PRO A 247 -21.46 26.79 5.97
N VAL A 248 -22.75 26.54 6.22
CA VAL A 248 -23.57 27.44 7.09
C VAL A 248 -23.70 26.90 8.53
N VAL A 249 -23.34 25.64 8.78
CA VAL A 249 -23.48 25.01 10.12
C VAL A 249 -22.26 25.23 11.03
N MET A 250 -21.06 25.54 10.47
CA MET A 250 -19.86 25.81 11.28
C MET A 250 -19.88 27.21 11.93
N LEU A 251 -20.43 28.22 11.24
CA LEU A 251 -20.51 29.57 11.79
C LEU A 251 -21.45 29.65 13.00
N LEU A 252 -22.49 28.81 13.05
CA LEU A 252 -23.44 28.75 14.18
C LEU A 252 -22.94 27.92 15.37
N ARG A 253 -21.96 27.02 15.19
CA ARG A 253 -21.34 26.27 16.29
C ARG A 253 -20.22 27.03 16.98
N ALA A 254 -19.49 27.89 16.26
CA ALA A 254 -18.44 28.74 16.83
C ALA A 254 -19.00 29.81 17.79
N VAL A 255 -20.21 30.32 17.54
CA VAL A 255 -20.84 31.34 18.40
C VAL A 255 -21.35 30.74 19.73
N ARG A 256 -21.60 29.43 19.79
CA ARG A 256 -22.15 28.76 20.98
C ARG A 256 -21.09 28.31 21.99
N SER A 257 -19.80 28.36 21.64
CA SER A 257 -18.69 27.94 22.54
C SER A 257 -18.12 29.06 23.43
N PHE A 258 -18.64 30.30 23.34
CA PHE A 258 -18.07 31.45 24.05
C PHE A 258 -18.63 31.71 25.46
N ALA A 259 -19.67 31.01 25.89
CA ALA A 259 -20.25 31.20 27.23
C ALA A 259 -19.71 30.15 28.22
N THR A 260 -18.46 30.31 28.67
CA THR A 260 -17.94 29.50 29.78
C THR A 260 -18.17 30.20 31.13
N ARG A 261 -18.50 29.41 32.17
CA ARG A 261 -18.74 29.87 33.56
C ARG A 261 -17.69 30.83 34.13
N LYS A 262 -16.44 30.78 33.63
CA LYS A 262 -15.32 31.60 34.11
C LYS A 262 -15.48 33.09 33.75
N ILE A 263 -16.01 33.40 32.56
CA ILE A 263 -16.26 34.79 32.14
C ILE A 263 -17.39 35.41 32.96
N GLY A 264 -18.43 34.62 33.26
CA GLY A 264 -19.54 35.05 34.11
C GLY A 264 -19.11 35.43 35.53
N VAL A 265 -18.16 34.69 36.12
CA VAL A 265 -17.61 35.00 37.46
C VAL A 265 -16.76 36.28 37.43
N ALA A 266 -15.91 36.46 36.42
CA ALA A 266 -15.08 37.65 36.29
C ALA A 266 -15.91 38.94 36.12
N VAL A 267 -16.99 38.89 35.33
CA VAL A 267 -17.93 40.01 35.16
C VAL A 267 -18.65 40.34 36.46
N LEU A 268 -19.05 39.32 37.23
CA LEU A 268 -19.78 39.50 38.48
C LEU A 268 -18.90 40.11 39.59
N VAL A 269 -17.62 39.71 39.66
CA VAL A 269 -16.63 40.32 40.57
C VAL A 269 -16.38 41.78 40.20
N LEU A 270 -16.25 42.09 38.90
CA LEU A 270 -16.05 43.47 38.44
C LEU A 270 -17.25 44.37 38.79
N LEU A 271 -18.48 43.88 38.59
CA LEU A 271 -19.70 44.59 38.97
C LEU A 271 -19.79 44.83 40.49
N ALA A 272 -19.39 43.86 41.31
CA ALA A 272 -19.37 43.99 42.76
C ALA A 272 -18.36 45.06 43.23
N VAL A 273 -17.18 45.12 42.60
CA VAL A 273 -16.15 46.14 42.89
C VAL A 273 -16.62 47.53 42.48
N ILE A 274 -17.27 47.67 41.32
CA ILE A 274 -17.87 48.92 40.85
C ILE A 274 -18.94 49.42 41.83
N ALA A 275 -19.82 48.52 42.29
CA ALA A 275 -20.87 48.86 43.25
C ALA A 275 -20.30 49.29 44.62
N LEU A 276 -19.25 48.62 45.10
CA LEU A 276 -18.56 48.96 46.35
C LEU A 276 -17.89 50.34 46.28
N LEU A 277 -17.15 50.61 45.21
CA LEU A 277 -16.47 51.89 44.99
C LEU A 277 -17.47 53.04 44.81
N GLY A 278 -18.55 52.81 44.04
CA GLY A 278 -19.63 53.79 43.88
C GLY A 278 -20.34 54.12 45.20
N GLY A 279 -20.55 53.14 46.07
CA GLY A 279 -21.13 53.34 47.40
C GLY A 279 -20.21 54.13 48.35
N LEU A 280 -18.90 53.83 48.35
CA LEU A 280 -17.91 54.56 49.16
C LEU A 280 -17.77 56.02 48.73
N TYR A 281 -17.86 56.29 47.43
CA TYR A 281 -17.81 57.65 46.88
C TYR A 281 -19.09 58.46 47.20
N ALA A 282 -20.27 57.83 47.11
CA ALA A 282 -21.54 58.46 47.47
C ALA A 282 -21.60 58.88 48.95
N GLY A 283 -20.95 58.13 49.85
CA GLY A 283 -20.90 58.42 51.28
C GLY A 283 -20.04 59.63 51.66
N THR A 284 -19.13 60.09 50.80
CA THR A 284 -18.14 61.13 51.12
C THR A 284 -18.41 62.50 50.48
N ALA A 285 -19.23 62.57 49.42
CA ALA A 285 -19.36 63.77 48.59
C ALA A 285 -20.74 64.47 48.58
N HIS A 286 -21.79 63.93 49.24
CA HIS A 286 -23.16 64.47 49.20
C HIS A 286 -23.72 64.73 47.78
N VAL A 287 -23.29 63.93 46.79
CA VAL A 287 -23.74 64.00 45.39
C VAL A 287 -24.85 62.96 45.15
N GLY A 288 -25.76 63.22 44.20
CA GLY A 288 -26.80 62.26 43.81
C GLY A 288 -26.21 60.93 43.31
N TRP A 289 -26.85 59.81 43.62
CA TRP A 289 -26.34 58.45 43.34
C TRP A 289 -25.96 58.20 41.87
N GLY A 290 -26.71 58.78 40.91
CA GLY A 290 -26.41 58.64 39.49
C GLY A 290 -25.16 59.40 39.04
N GLU A 291 -24.93 60.59 39.61
CA GLU A 291 -23.77 61.42 39.32
C GLU A 291 -22.52 60.87 40.00
N ALA A 292 -22.63 60.37 41.24
CA ALA A 292 -21.56 59.65 41.92
C ALA A 292 -21.12 58.39 41.15
N LEU A 293 -22.07 57.65 40.56
CA LEU A 293 -21.79 56.49 39.72
C LEU A 293 -21.07 56.89 38.43
N TYR A 294 -21.54 57.93 37.73
CA TYR A 294 -20.90 58.46 36.52
C TYR A 294 -19.46 58.92 36.79
N LEU A 295 -19.26 59.72 37.84
CA LEU A 295 -17.94 60.22 38.24
C LEU A 295 -16.99 59.06 38.55
N THR A 296 -17.42 58.10 39.38
CA THR A 296 -16.60 56.94 39.76
C THR A 296 -16.22 56.10 38.54
N LEU A 297 -17.18 55.82 37.64
CA LEU A 297 -16.95 54.98 36.47
C LEU A 297 -15.96 55.64 35.50
N VAL A 298 -16.14 56.92 35.19
CA VAL A 298 -15.26 57.62 34.23
C VAL A 298 -13.86 57.80 34.82
N THR A 299 -13.74 58.23 36.08
CA THR A 299 -12.44 58.40 36.74
C THR A 299 -11.69 57.08 36.86
N THR A 300 -12.37 55.99 37.22
CA THR A 300 -11.72 54.68 37.42
C THR A 300 -11.36 54.00 36.10
N LEU A 301 -12.21 54.13 35.06
CA LEU A 301 -12.00 53.48 33.77
C LEU A 301 -11.01 54.24 32.87
N THR A 302 -10.97 55.57 32.96
CA THR A 302 -10.18 56.40 32.03
C THR A 302 -9.11 57.25 32.68
N GLY A 303 -9.14 57.42 34.00
CA GLY A 303 -8.24 58.33 34.72
C GLY A 303 -8.45 59.82 34.38
N GLN A 304 -9.53 60.17 33.70
CA GLN A 304 -9.85 61.55 33.33
C GLN A 304 -10.77 62.20 34.37
N ASP A 305 -10.61 63.52 34.59
CA ASP A 305 -11.54 64.32 35.37
C ASP A 305 -12.90 64.43 34.63
N PRO A 306 -13.98 63.84 35.16
CA PRO A 306 -15.26 63.83 34.48
C PRO A 306 -15.97 65.18 34.65
N ASN A 307 -16.50 65.72 33.56
CA ASN A 307 -17.27 66.96 33.60
C ASN A 307 -18.74 66.67 33.92
N ALA A 308 -19.17 66.98 35.14
CA ALA A 308 -20.54 66.81 35.62
C ALA A 308 -21.57 67.71 34.92
N ALA A 309 -21.15 68.78 34.24
CA ALA A 309 -22.05 69.71 33.55
C ALA A 309 -22.58 69.20 32.18
N LYS A 310 -22.18 68.00 31.74
CA LYS A 310 -22.64 67.42 30.46
C LYS A 310 -24.11 66.99 30.50
N PRO A 311 -24.85 67.07 29.38
CA PRO A 311 -26.18 66.49 29.27
C PRO A 311 -26.19 64.99 29.63
N PRO A 312 -27.25 64.47 30.27
CA PRO A 312 -27.28 63.08 30.75
C PRO A 312 -27.12 62.04 29.63
N ALA A 313 -27.58 62.36 28.41
CA ALA A 313 -27.39 61.49 27.24
C ALA A 313 -25.90 61.33 26.85
N GLU A 314 -25.09 62.39 26.97
CA GLU A 314 -23.66 62.34 26.68
C GLU A 314 -22.88 61.62 27.78
N GLN A 315 -23.31 61.77 29.04
CA GLN A 315 -22.75 61.03 30.17
C GLN A 315 -22.93 59.51 30.00
N VAL A 316 -24.15 59.09 29.63
CA VAL A 316 -24.47 57.68 29.36
C VAL A 316 -23.68 57.16 28.16
N LEU A 317 -23.61 57.93 27.06
CA LEU A 317 -22.85 57.53 25.88
C LEU A 317 -21.36 57.36 26.18
N GLN A 318 -20.77 58.25 26.97
CA GLN A 318 -19.36 58.18 27.38
C GLN A 318 -19.07 56.94 28.23
N VAL A 319 -19.94 56.63 29.19
CA VAL A 319 -19.85 55.40 30.00
C VAL A 319 -19.93 54.15 29.13
N VAL A 320 -20.90 54.10 28.21
CA VAL A 320 -21.06 52.96 27.30
C VAL A 320 -19.85 52.79 26.40
N LEU A 321 -19.30 53.89 25.86
CA LEU A 321 -18.14 53.85 24.98
C LEU A 321 -16.88 53.40 25.71
N ASN A 322 -16.68 53.85 26.95
CA ASN A 322 -15.56 53.43 27.79
C ASN A 322 -15.64 51.96 28.19
N LEU A 323 -16.84 51.48 28.56
CA LEU A 323 -17.07 50.06 28.85
C LEU A 323 -16.87 49.19 27.61
N ALA A 324 -17.33 49.65 26.45
CA ALA A 324 -17.11 48.96 25.18
C ALA A 324 -15.62 48.89 24.82
N GLY A 325 -14.88 49.98 25.00
CA GLY A 325 -13.43 50.02 24.79
C GLY A 325 -12.67 49.09 25.74
N LEU A 326 -13.03 49.07 27.03
CA LEU A 326 -12.42 48.17 28.01
C LEU A 326 -12.73 46.69 27.70
N ALA A 327 -13.94 46.36 27.25
CA ALA A 327 -14.32 45.00 26.88
C ALA A 327 -13.64 44.54 25.58
N LEU A 328 -13.30 45.46 24.68
CA LEU A 328 -12.67 45.16 23.39
C LEU A 328 -11.23 44.64 23.55
N ILE A 329 -10.47 45.16 24.53
CA ILE A 329 -9.06 44.79 24.73
C ILE A 329 -8.91 43.29 25.08
N PRO A 330 -9.61 42.73 26.08
CA PRO A 330 -9.58 41.29 26.36
C PRO A 330 -10.10 40.45 25.19
N LEU A 331 -11.11 40.93 24.46
CA LEU A 331 -11.67 40.20 23.31
C LEU A 331 -10.66 40.07 22.17
N ILE A 332 -10.00 41.17 21.79
CA ILE A 332 -8.93 41.16 20.78
C ILE A 332 -7.76 40.31 21.28
N THR A 333 -7.36 40.47 22.55
CA THR A 333 -6.26 39.69 23.14
C THR A 333 -6.56 38.19 23.11
N ALA A 334 -7.78 37.76 23.43
CA ALA A 334 -8.19 36.36 23.37
C ALA A 334 -8.11 35.82 21.94
N VAL A 335 -8.63 36.55 20.94
CA VAL A 335 -8.55 36.16 19.53
C VAL A 335 -7.09 36.03 19.06
N VAL A 336 -6.23 36.97 19.44
CA VAL A 336 -4.80 36.95 19.08
C VAL A 336 -4.06 35.81 19.78
N VAL A 337 -4.27 35.62 21.08
CA VAL A 337 -3.63 34.54 21.86
C VAL A 337 -4.10 33.18 21.37
N ASP A 338 -5.41 32.97 21.17
CA ASP A 338 -5.93 31.73 20.59
C ASP A 338 -5.39 31.51 19.18
N GLY A 339 -5.28 32.56 18.36
CA GLY A 339 -4.67 32.50 17.04
C GLY A 339 -3.21 32.06 17.08
N ILE A 340 -2.40 32.64 17.97
CA ILE A 340 -0.97 32.32 18.14
C ILE A 340 -0.78 30.92 18.73
N VAL A 341 -1.57 30.54 19.75
CA VAL A 341 -1.51 29.22 20.38
C VAL A 341 -1.93 28.14 19.38
N ASN A 342 -3.01 28.34 18.63
CA ASN A 342 -3.42 27.42 17.57
C ASN A 342 -2.38 27.33 16.45
N ALA A 343 -1.78 28.45 16.05
CA ALA A 343 -0.69 28.45 15.06
C ALA A 343 0.55 27.70 15.56
N ARG A 344 0.95 27.87 16.82
CA ARG A 344 2.08 27.15 17.43
C ARG A 344 1.80 25.66 17.60
N LEU A 345 0.59 25.28 18.02
CA LEU A 345 0.15 23.88 18.13
C LEU A 345 0.08 23.19 16.77
N ALA A 346 -0.39 23.89 15.73
CA ALA A 346 -0.43 23.40 14.36
C ALA A 346 0.99 23.14 13.81
N LEU A 347 1.94 24.03 14.10
CA LEU A 347 3.33 23.91 13.66
C LEU A 347 4.11 22.82 14.41
N HIS A 348 3.77 22.52 15.67
CA HIS A 348 4.52 21.55 16.48
C HIS A 348 3.92 20.14 16.51
N SER A 349 2.62 19.98 16.24
CA SER A 349 1.94 18.72 16.60
C SER A 349 1.51 17.85 15.43
N GLY A 350 1.32 18.35 14.21
CA GLY A 350 0.71 17.55 13.12
C GLY A 350 -0.67 16.93 13.45
N ARG A 351 -1.25 17.31 14.60
CA ARG A 351 -2.36 16.63 15.29
C ARG A 351 -3.73 17.21 14.98
N ILE A 352 -3.78 18.37 14.33
CA ILE A 352 -5.04 18.98 13.92
C ILE A 352 -4.91 19.31 12.44
N GLN A 353 -5.30 18.35 11.62
CA GLN A 353 -5.52 18.59 10.20
C GLN A 353 -6.96 19.11 10.03
N PRO A 354 -7.20 20.11 9.17
CA PRO A 354 -8.57 20.53 8.84
C PRO A 354 -9.37 19.31 8.35
N GLU A 355 -10.68 19.25 8.62
CA GLU A 355 -11.54 18.15 8.17
C GLU A 355 -11.37 17.91 6.66
N ARG A 356 -10.74 16.79 6.28
CA ARG A 356 -10.52 16.42 4.89
C ARG A 356 -11.61 15.48 4.42
N SER A 357 -11.97 15.56 3.14
CA SER A 357 -12.93 14.64 2.54
C SER A 357 -12.43 14.18 1.19
N GLY A 358 -12.68 12.92 0.85
CA GLY A 358 -12.17 12.36 -0.41
C GLY A 358 -10.69 11.98 -0.37
N HIS A 359 -10.08 11.82 0.81
CA HIS A 359 -8.72 11.27 0.96
C HIS A 359 -8.76 9.78 1.34
N ILE A 360 -7.60 9.12 1.25
CA ILE A 360 -7.39 7.76 1.74
C ILE A 360 -6.43 7.81 2.93
N VAL A 361 -6.78 7.10 4.00
CA VAL A 361 -5.93 6.99 5.19
C VAL A 361 -5.10 5.71 5.09
N VAL A 362 -3.78 5.81 5.18
CA VAL A 362 -2.85 4.67 5.17
C VAL A 362 -2.20 4.53 6.55
N VAL A 363 -2.47 3.41 7.22
CA VAL A 363 -1.93 3.08 8.55
C VAL A 363 -0.74 2.13 8.43
N GLY A 364 0.40 2.57 8.95
CA GLY A 364 1.68 1.86 8.97
C GLY A 364 2.53 2.17 7.73
N LEU A 365 3.49 3.07 7.85
CA LEU A 365 4.49 3.42 6.83
C LEU A 365 5.73 2.50 6.89
N GLY A 366 5.50 1.20 7.07
CA GLY A 366 6.48 0.16 6.81
C GLY A 366 6.70 -0.07 5.31
N ASN A 367 7.29 -1.20 4.94
CA ASN A 367 7.60 -1.50 3.53
C ASN A 367 6.36 -1.43 2.62
N VAL A 368 5.24 -2.06 3.03
CA VAL A 368 4.00 -2.12 2.24
C VAL A 368 3.30 -0.76 2.19
N GLY A 369 3.04 -0.14 3.34
CA GLY A 369 2.33 1.14 3.39
C GLY A 369 3.07 2.28 2.69
N THR A 370 4.40 2.26 2.69
CA THR A 370 5.19 3.21 1.90
C THR A 370 4.92 3.06 0.40
N ARG A 371 4.84 1.83 -0.13
CA ARG A 371 4.55 1.58 -1.55
C ARG A 371 3.11 1.92 -1.90
N VAL A 372 2.16 1.57 -1.05
CA VAL A 372 0.74 1.92 -1.22
C VAL A 372 0.55 3.44 -1.22
N MET A 373 1.12 4.14 -0.25
CA MET A 373 1.06 5.61 -0.15
C MET A 373 1.68 6.28 -1.38
N ALA A 374 2.86 5.85 -1.81
CA ALA A 374 3.52 6.40 -2.99
C ALA A 374 2.67 6.21 -4.25
N GLN A 375 2.15 5.00 -4.46
CA GLN A 375 1.34 4.69 -5.63
C GLN A 375 -0.02 5.42 -5.63
N LEU A 376 -0.67 5.58 -4.48
CA LEU A 376 -1.87 6.41 -4.35
C LEU A 376 -1.59 7.88 -4.69
N ASN A 377 -0.48 8.42 -4.19
CA ASN A 377 -0.04 9.77 -4.49
C ASN A 377 0.27 9.96 -5.99
N ASP A 378 0.90 8.97 -6.63
CA ASP A 378 1.17 8.97 -8.07
C ASP A 378 -0.12 8.99 -8.90
N PHE A 379 -1.23 8.43 -8.38
CA PHE A 379 -2.57 8.53 -8.97
C PHE A 379 -3.29 9.85 -8.64
N GLY A 380 -2.64 10.79 -7.95
CA GLY A 380 -3.22 12.07 -7.57
C GLY A 380 -4.29 11.97 -6.48
N VAL A 381 -4.31 10.85 -5.74
CA VAL A 381 -5.22 10.67 -4.60
C VAL A 381 -4.59 11.31 -3.38
N GLU A 382 -5.38 12.11 -2.65
CA GLU A 382 -4.94 12.70 -1.39
C GLU A 382 -4.77 11.60 -0.33
N VAL A 383 -3.59 11.52 0.27
CA VAL A 383 -3.24 10.51 1.27
C VAL A 383 -2.96 11.16 2.61
N VAL A 384 -3.45 10.56 3.69
CA VAL A 384 -3.03 10.85 5.07
C VAL A 384 -2.42 9.59 5.65
N ALA A 385 -1.20 9.68 6.16
CA ALA A 385 -0.50 8.55 6.76
C ALA A 385 -0.61 8.58 8.28
N ILE A 386 -0.70 7.40 8.90
CA ILE A 386 -0.60 7.21 10.35
C ILE A 386 0.51 6.20 10.62
N ASP A 387 1.41 6.48 11.56
CA ASP A 387 2.38 5.50 12.05
C ASP A 387 2.63 5.70 13.56
N LYS A 388 2.98 4.65 14.30
CA LYS A 388 3.33 4.76 15.72
C LYS A 388 4.68 5.47 15.91
N GLN A 389 5.59 5.31 14.94
CA GLN A 389 6.92 5.90 14.98
C GLN A 389 6.92 7.31 14.41
N ALA A 390 7.71 8.21 14.99
CA ALA A 390 7.87 9.57 14.48
C ALA A 390 8.65 9.61 13.15
N GLU A 391 9.60 8.70 12.99
CA GLU A 391 10.36 8.51 11.75
C GLU A 391 10.22 7.07 11.25
N PRO A 392 9.06 6.71 10.67
CA PRO A 392 8.89 5.40 10.06
C PRO A 392 9.74 5.30 8.79
N ARG A 393 9.97 4.07 8.29
CA ARG A 393 10.77 3.83 7.08
C ARG A 393 10.29 4.67 5.88
N GLY A 394 8.98 4.83 5.73
CA GLY A 394 8.37 5.66 4.69
C GLY A 394 8.31 7.16 4.99
N GLY A 395 8.72 7.62 6.18
CA GLY A 395 8.54 8.99 6.64
C GLY A 395 9.26 10.03 5.78
N ALA A 396 10.49 9.74 5.34
CA ALA A 396 11.23 10.63 4.44
C ALA A 396 10.54 10.79 3.07
N LEU A 397 9.97 9.70 2.53
CA LEU A 397 9.20 9.74 1.29
C LEU A 397 7.89 10.50 1.47
N ALA A 398 7.18 10.26 2.58
CA ALA A 398 5.95 10.99 2.91
C ALA A 398 6.20 12.51 2.96
N ARG A 399 7.27 12.96 3.63
CA ARG A 399 7.68 14.38 3.66
C ARG A 399 7.98 14.92 2.26
N ARG A 400 8.72 14.17 1.44
CA ARG A 400 9.07 14.56 0.07
C ARG A 400 7.84 14.69 -0.84
N LEU A 401 6.85 13.82 -0.65
CA LEU A 401 5.60 13.83 -1.42
C LEU A 401 4.55 14.80 -0.84
N GLY A 402 4.84 15.46 0.30
CA GLY A 402 3.88 16.33 0.98
C GLY A 402 2.72 15.59 1.65
N VAL A 403 2.85 14.28 1.86
CA VAL A 403 1.84 13.45 2.53
C VAL A 403 1.89 13.69 4.04
N PRO A 404 0.79 14.15 4.67
CA PRO A 404 0.77 14.40 6.10
C PRO A 404 0.88 13.11 6.91
N LEU A 405 1.79 13.08 7.88
CA LEU A 405 2.04 11.95 8.77
C LEU A 405 1.55 12.27 10.19
N ILE A 406 0.60 11.47 10.68
CA ILE A 406 0.12 11.51 12.06
C ILE A 406 0.89 10.45 12.85
N VAL A 407 1.55 10.89 13.92
CA VAL A 407 2.27 9.99 14.83
C VAL A 407 1.34 9.58 15.96
N GLY A 408 0.95 8.31 15.98
CA GLY A 408 0.00 7.79 16.97
C GLY A 408 -0.40 6.33 16.73
N ASP A 409 -1.02 5.73 17.73
CA ASP A 409 -1.57 4.38 17.61
C ASP A 409 -2.93 4.42 16.92
N ALA A 410 -3.03 3.82 15.74
CA ALA A 410 -4.27 3.74 14.97
C ALA A 410 -5.33 2.83 15.61
N ALA A 411 -4.97 2.04 16.64
CA ALA A 411 -5.93 1.34 17.47
C ALA A 411 -6.75 2.29 18.35
N LEU A 412 -6.33 3.55 18.54
CA LEU A 412 -7.05 4.55 19.32
C LEU A 412 -7.97 5.39 18.43
N GLU A 413 -9.23 5.57 18.83
CA GLU A 413 -10.21 6.39 18.10
C GLU A 413 -9.74 7.83 17.90
N GLU A 414 -9.07 8.42 18.89
CA GLU A 414 -8.52 9.78 18.81
C GLU A 414 -7.56 9.96 17.62
N THR A 415 -6.71 8.96 17.37
CA THR A 415 -5.77 8.95 16.23
C THR A 415 -6.52 8.87 14.90
N LEU A 416 -7.58 8.05 14.82
CA LEU A 416 -8.41 7.93 13.63
C LEU A 416 -9.21 9.20 13.36
N HIS A 417 -9.69 9.88 14.41
CA HIS A 417 -10.33 11.19 14.30
C HIS A 417 -9.37 12.26 13.81
N ALA A 418 -8.14 12.30 14.32
CA ALA A 418 -7.10 13.23 13.84
C ALA A 418 -6.79 13.04 12.34
N ALA A 419 -6.94 11.81 11.84
CA ALA A 419 -6.79 11.47 10.42
C ALA A 419 -8.04 11.70 9.56
N SER A 420 -9.11 12.26 10.13
CA SER A 420 -10.40 12.47 9.47
C SER A 420 -10.98 11.17 8.86
N VAL A 421 -10.90 10.05 9.59
CA VAL A 421 -11.40 8.75 9.11
C VAL A 421 -12.91 8.77 8.85
N GLY A 422 -13.68 9.59 9.59
CA GLY A 422 -15.13 9.71 9.38
C GLY A 422 -15.55 10.23 8.00
N THR A 423 -14.63 10.87 7.26
CA THR A 423 -14.89 11.48 5.95
C THR A 423 -13.95 10.97 4.86
N CYS A 424 -13.08 10.01 5.17
CA CYS A 424 -12.18 9.40 4.18
C CYS A 424 -12.92 8.38 3.31
N GLN A 425 -12.38 8.12 2.12
CA GLN A 425 -12.96 7.14 1.19
C GLN A 425 -12.64 5.71 1.60
N ALA A 426 -11.41 5.51 2.07
CA ALA A 426 -10.92 4.21 2.48
C ALA A 426 -9.89 4.34 3.60
N LEU A 427 -9.87 3.33 4.45
CA LEU A 427 -8.86 3.12 5.48
C LEU A 427 -8.05 1.88 5.11
N VAL A 428 -6.76 2.07 4.81
CA VAL A 428 -5.83 1.00 4.42
C VAL A 428 -4.89 0.71 5.57
N VAL A 429 -5.06 -0.44 6.21
CA VAL A 429 -4.35 -0.81 7.43
C VAL A 429 -3.34 -1.91 7.12
N VAL A 430 -2.05 -1.56 7.08
CA VAL A 430 -0.97 -2.40 6.52
C VAL A 430 0.24 -2.56 7.46
N SER A 431 0.03 -2.31 8.76
CA SER A 431 1.06 -2.53 9.78
C SER A 431 1.40 -4.02 9.93
N THR A 432 2.47 -4.32 10.69
CA THR A 432 2.91 -5.69 10.96
C THR A 432 2.23 -6.34 12.16
N ASP A 433 1.33 -5.65 12.84
CA ASP A 433 0.59 -6.14 14.00
C ASP A 433 -0.86 -6.39 13.60
N ASP A 434 -1.23 -7.67 13.43
CA ASP A 434 -2.58 -8.06 12.99
C ASP A 434 -3.67 -7.70 14.02
N GLY A 435 -3.34 -7.71 15.32
CA GLY A 435 -4.26 -7.31 16.38
C GLY A 435 -4.57 -5.82 16.33
N ALA A 436 -3.52 -4.99 16.27
CA ALA A 436 -3.68 -3.54 16.09
C ALA A 436 -4.35 -3.20 14.75
N ASN A 437 -4.05 -3.96 13.70
CA ASN A 437 -4.67 -3.80 12.39
C ASN A 437 -6.20 -4.02 12.48
N LEU A 438 -6.63 -5.12 13.10
CA LEU A 438 -8.05 -5.44 13.27
C LEU A 438 -8.75 -4.39 14.17
N GLN A 439 -8.11 -3.98 15.25
CA GLN A 439 -8.68 -2.96 16.14
C GLN A 439 -8.86 -1.61 15.43
N ALA A 440 -7.87 -1.17 14.66
CA ALA A 440 -7.98 0.03 13.83
C ALA A 440 -9.10 -0.08 12.78
N ALA A 441 -9.28 -1.27 12.18
CA ALA A 441 -10.36 -1.54 11.24
C ALA A 441 -11.76 -1.44 11.89
N LEU A 442 -11.93 -2.05 13.07
CA LEU A 442 -13.20 -2.03 13.81
C LEU A 442 -13.53 -0.61 14.30
N ASN A 443 -12.56 0.10 14.86
CA ASN A 443 -12.75 1.48 15.31
C ASN A 443 -13.03 2.42 14.13
N GLY A 444 -12.37 2.20 12.98
CA GLY A 444 -12.67 2.93 11.75
C GLY A 444 -14.12 2.75 11.29
N ARG A 445 -14.66 1.53 11.38
CA ARG A 445 -16.07 1.25 11.09
C ARG A 445 -17.01 1.86 12.13
N ALA A 446 -16.66 1.83 13.42
CA ALA A 446 -17.45 2.49 14.46
C ALA A 446 -17.56 4.01 14.24
N VAL A 447 -16.54 4.64 13.65
CA VAL A 447 -16.57 6.06 13.25
C VAL A 447 -17.39 6.29 11.98
N ASN A 448 -17.37 5.35 11.03
CA ASN A 448 -18.13 5.41 9.79
C ASN A 448 -18.52 4.00 9.30
N ASP A 449 -19.80 3.66 9.46
CA ASP A 449 -20.36 2.33 9.12
C ASP A 449 -20.25 1.97 7.64
N GLU A 450 -20.06 2.95 6.74
CA GLU A 450 -19.93 2.77 5.28
C GLU A 450 -18.45 2.87 4.81
N LEU A 451 -17.51 3.05 5.74
CA LEU A 451 -16.08 3.16 5.44
C LEU A 451 -15.52 1.91 4.77
N ARG A 452 -14.94 2.07 3.59
CA ARG A 452 -14.18 0.98 2.96
C ARG A 452 -12.90 0.71 3.74
N VAL A 453 -12.79 -0.47 4.34
CA VAL A 453 -11.59 -0.90 5.06
C VAL A 453 -10.84 -1.94 4.25
N VAL A 454 -9.55 -1.69 4.01
CA VAL A 454 -8.61 -2.63 3.39
C VAL A 454 -7.60 -3.04 4.46
N LEU A 455 -7.62 -4.31 4.83
CA LEU A 455 -6.86 -4.84 5.95
C LEU A 455 -5.77 -5.80 5.48
N ARG A 456 -4.54 -5.59 5.93
CA ARG A 456 -3.49 -6.60 5.84
C ARG A 456 -3.70 -7.64 6.94
N LEU A 457 -3.77 -8.91 6.55
CA LEU A 457 -3.72 -10.06 7.46
C LEU A 457 -2.68 -11.07 6.99
N PHE A 458 -1.98 -11.72 7.91
CA PHE A 458 -0.93 -12.68 7.55
C PHE A 458 -1.50 -14.03 7.08
N ASP A 459 -2.61 -14.48 7.63
CA ASP A 459 -3.26 -15.76 7.31
C ASP A 459 -4.53 -15.57 6.45
N GLY A 460 -4.54 -16.19 5.26
CA GLY A 460 -5.68 -16.18 4.34
C GLY A 460 -6.92 -16.90 4.87
N HIS A 461 -6.78 -17.96 5.67
CA HIS A 461 -7.94 -18.66 6.27
C HIS A 461 -8.53 -17.89 7.45
N PHE A 462 -7.67 -17.28 8.28
CA PHE A 462 -8.12 -16.33 9.31
C PHE A 462 -8.80 -15.12 8.69
N ALA A 463 -8.26 -14.59 7.59
CA ALA A 463 -8.84 -13.48 6.85
C ALA A 463 -10.27 -13.74 6.38
N GLU A 464 -10.57 -14.95 5.88
CA GLU A 464 -11.93 -15.31 5.46
C GLU A 464 -12.92 -15.35 6.63
N ARG A 465 -12.50 -15.84 7.80
CA ARG A 465 -13.35 -15.87 9.00
C ARG A 465 -13.63 -14.45 9.49
N ILE A 466 -12.61 -13.60 9.52
CA ILE A 466 -12.74 -12.20 9.95
C ILE A 466 -13.63 -11.40 8.98
N GLN A 467 -13.44 -11.56 7.67
CA GLN A 467 -14.27 -10.87 6.67
C GLN A 467 -15.75 -11.27 6.80
N ARG A 468 -16.03 -12.57 6.97
CA ARG A 468 -17.40 -13.07 7.16
C ARG A 468 -18.01 -12.66 8.50
N ALA A 469 -17.24 -12.65 9.58
CA ALA A 469 -17.74 -12.36 10.92
C ALA A 469 -17.96 -10.87 11.18
N PHE A 470 -17.13 -9.99 10.60
CA PHE A 470 -17.10 -8.57 10.95
C PHE A 470 -17.44 -7.63 9.78
N GLY A 471 -17.77 -8.15 8.59
CA GLY A 471 -18.12 -7.31 7.43
C GLY A 471 -17.02 -6.34 7.00
N ILE A 472 -15.76 -6.67 7.30
CA ILE A 472 -14.60 -5.85 6.95
C ILE A 472 -14.33 -5.99 5.45
N GLY A 473 -14.37 -4.86 4.73
CA GLY A 473 -14.52 -4.81 3.27
C GLY A 473 -13.59 -5.75 2.49
N ILE A 474 -12.28 -5.68 2.69
CA ILE A 474 -11.31 -6.47 1.90
C ILE A 474 -10.08 -6.83 2.77
N SER A 475 -9.77 -8.11 2.91
CA SER A 475 -8.50 -8.57 3.52
C SER A 475 -7.51 -9.08 2.46
N ARG A 476 -6.22 -8.77 2.63
CA ARG A 476 -5.14 -9.16 1.72
C ARG A 476 -3.91 -9.66 2.47
N SER A 477 -3.37 -10.80 2.05
CA SER A 477 -2.07 -11.30 2.50
C SER A 477 -0.96 -10.89 1.53
N VAL A 478 -0.01 -10.09 2.03
CA VAL A 478 1.17 -9.64 1.26
C VAL A 478 1.98 -10.86 0.80
N SER A 479 2.19 -11.81 1.72
CA SER A 479 2.95 -13.03 1.46
C SER A 479 2.31 -13.89 0.39
N TYR A 480 0.98 -14.06 0.42
CA TYR A 480 0.25 -14.81 -0.59
C TYR A 480 0.34 -14.15 -1.98
N LEU A 481 0.18 -12.82 -2.05
CA LEU A 481 0.25 -12.07 -3.31
C LEU A 481 1.66 -12.07 -3.92
N ALA A 482 2.69 -12.04 -3.09
CA ALA A 482 4.08 -12.01 -3.55
C ALA A 482 4.64 -13.40 -3.92
N ALA A 483 4.24 -14.46 -3.21
CA ALA A 483 4.82 -15.79 -3.33
C ALA A 483 4.90 -16.36 -4.76
N PRO A 484 3.88 -16.21 -5.65
CA PRO A 484 3.97 -16.69 -7.03
C PRO A 484 5.18 -16.14 -7.79
N SER A 485 5.51 -14.86 -7.57
CA SER A 485 6.62 -14.21 -8.25
C SER A 485 7.98 -14.71 -7.73
N PHE A 486 8.09 -14.95 -6.41
CA PHE A 486 9.29 -15.54 -5.80
C PHE A 486 9.50 -16.98 -6.24
N ALA A 487 8.45 -17.79 -6.26
CA ALA A 487 8.50 -19.17 -6.75
C ALA A 487 8.88 -19.23 -8.23
N ALA A 488 8.29 -18.35 -9.06
CA ALA A 488 8.65 -18.28 -10.48
C ALA A 488 10.10 -17.85 -10.68
N ALA A 489 10.60 -16.89 -9.91
CA ALA A 489 12.00 -16.46 -9.99
C ALA A 489 13.00 -17.56 -9.59
N LEU A 490 12.64 -18.43 -8.63
CA LEU A 490 13.46 -19.59 -8.23
C LEU A 490 13.53 -20.63 -9.33
N LEU A 491 12.43 -20.85 -10.05
CA LEU A 491 12.34 -21.77 -11.19
C LEU A 491 12.97 -21.20 -12.48
N ASP A 492 13.77 -20.14 -12.37
CA ASP A 492 14.35 -19.35 -13.46
C ASP A 492 13.34 -18.92 -14.54
N ARG A 493 12.14 -18.54 -14.10
CA ARG A 493 11.09 -18.04 -14.99
C ARG A 493 11.09 -16.52 -14.98
N ALA A 494 11.25 -15.92 -16.15
CA ALA A 494 11.22 -14.48 -16.33
C ALA A 494 9.78 -13.94 -16.22
N VAL A 495 9.32 -13.68 -15.00
CA VAL A 495 8.04 -12.99 -14.77
C VAL A 495 8.19 -11.53 -15.14
N ILE A 496 7.50 -11.12 -16.20
CA ILE A 496 7.42 -9.74 -16.68
C ILE A 496 6.56 -8.91 -15.73
N ALA A 497 5.41 -9.44 -15.32
CA ALA A 497 4.50 -8.79 -14.38
C ALA A 497 3.56 -9.80 -13.70
N THR A 498 3.03 -9.40 -12.55
CA THR A 498 1.98 -10.14 -11.84
C THR A 498 0.72 -9.28 -11.80
N ILE A 499 -0.38 -9.80 -12.33
CA ILE A 499 -1.67 -9.14 -12.38
C ILE A 499 -2.56 -9.76 -11.30
N PRO A 500 -2.79 -9.08 -10.16
CA PRO A 500 -3.72 -9.55 -9.15
C PRO A 500 -5.16 -9.24 -9.59
N VAL A 501 -5.99 -10.27 -9.64
CA VAL A 501 -7.42 -10.15 -9.96
C VAL A 501 -8.20 -10.83 -8.87
N GLY A 502 -8.91 -10.05 -8.06
CA GLY A 502 -9.68 -10.61 -6.96
C GLY A 502 -8.77 -11.48 -6.09
N ARG A 503 -9.07 -12.76 -5.91
CA ARG A 503 -8.23 -13.70 -5.13
C ARG A 503 -7.10 -14.37 -5.93
N HIS A 504 -7.05 -14.15 -7.23
CA HIS A 504 -6.15 -14.80 -8.16
C HIS A 504 -4.93 -13.93 -8.47
N ALA A 505 -3.79 -14.57 -8.75
CA ALA A 505 -2.60 -13.93 -9.29
C ALA A 505 -2.28 -14.52 -10.67
N LEU A 506 -2.40 -13.71 -11.72
CA LEU A 506 -2.00 -14.06 -13.08
C LEU A 506 -0.56 -13.62 -13.32
N LEU A 507 0.20 -14.43 -14.04
CA LEU A 507 1.60 -14.17 -14.37
C LEU A 507 1.72 -13.82 -15.85
N VAL A 508 2.41 -12.72 -16.13
CA VAL A 508 2.86 -12.33 -17.47
C VAL A 508 4.30 -12.81 -17.62
N THR A 509 4.61 -13.59 -18.66
CA THR A 509 5.96 -14.14 -18.86
C THR A 509 6.23 -14.42 -20.33
N GLU A 510 7.52 -14.49 -20.68
CA GLU A 510 8.00 -14.99 -21.97
C GLU A 510 8.37 -16.48 -21.81
N ALA A 511 7.91 -17.32 -22.73
CA ALA A 511 8.26 -18.74 -22.82
C ALA A 511 9.01 -18.99 -24.14
N SER A 512 10.23 -19.52 -24.05
CA SER A 512 11.03 -19.90 -25.23
C SER A 512 10.74 -21.34 -25.63
N VAL A 513 10.54 -21.58 -26.91
CA VAL A 513 10.27 -22.92 -27.44
C VAL A 513 11.59 -23.61 -27.76
N ALA A 514 11.86 -24.75 -27.11
CA ALA A 514 13.04 -25.55 -27.36
C ALA A 514 12.87 -26.46 -28.58
N ALA A 515 13.98 -26.79 -29.25
CA ALA A 515 13.98 -27.77 -30.33
C ALA A 515 13.50 -29.14 -29.85
N GLY A 516 12.61 -29.78 -30.61
CA GLY A 516 12.04 -31.08 -30.24
C GLY A 516 11.05 -31.04 -29.08
N SER A 517 10.63 -29.85 -28.65
CA SER A 517 9.54 -29.69 -27.69
C SER A 517 8.20 -30.06 -28.31
N SER A 518 7.19 -30.35 -27.49
CA SER A 518 5.86 -30.71 -27.99
C SER A 518 5.12 -29.56 -28.71
N LEU A 519 5.57 -28.31 -28.53
CA LEU A 519 5.06 -27.14 -29.24
C LEU A 519 5.76 -26.91 -30.59
N ASP A 520 6.96 -27.46 -30.80
CA ASP A 520 7.71 -27.33 -32.04
C ASP A 520 6.93 -27.99 -33.20
N GLY A 521 6.63 -27.22 -34.25
CA GLY A 521 5.82 -27.68 -35.38
C GLY A 521 4.29 -27.63 -35.16
N ARG A 522 3.80 -27.14 -34.01
CA ARG A 522 2.36 -26.95 -33.76
C ARG A 522 1.89 -25.54 -34.16
N PRO A 523 0.61 -25.36 -34.49
CA PRO A 523 0.07 -24.02 -34.74
C PRO A 523 -0.05 -23.22 -33.44
N LEU A 524 0.13 -21.90 -33.54
CA LEU A 524 0.14 -20.95 -32.44
C LEU A 524 -1.17 -20.96 -31.63
N ALA A 525 -2.29 -21.25 -32.28
CA ALA A 525 -3.61 -21.40 -31.65
C ALA A 525 -3.64 -22.41 -30.49
N VAL A 526 -2.75 -23.41 -30.45
CA VAL A 526 -2.70 -24.44 -29.40
C VAL A 526 -2.22 -23.89 -28.05
N VAL A 527 -1.54 -22.74 -28.05
CA VAL A 527 -1.01 -22.08 -26.85
C VAL A 527 -2.14 -21.48 -26.01
N GLY A 528 -3.13 -20.87 -26.67
CA GLY A 528 -4.28 -20.25 -26.02
C GLY A 528 -5.21 -21.31 -25.43
N ARG A 529 -5.39 -21.31 -24.11
CA ARG A 529 -6.27 -22.24 -23.39
C ARG A 529 -7.20 -21.45 -22.49
N PRO A 530 -8.53 -21.53 -22.71
CA PRO A 530 -9.50 -20.86 -21.86
C PRO A 530 -9.25 -21.15 -20.38
N GLU A 531 -9.45 -20.12 -19.56
CA GLU A 531 -9.27 -20.15 -18.10
C GLU A 531 -7.85 -20.51 -17.62
N SER A 532 -6.85 -20.62 -18.51
CA SER A 532 -5.55 -21.17 -18.16
C SER A 532 -4.39 -20.33 -18.70
N VAL A 533 -4.33 -20.13 -20.01
CA VAL A 533 -3.23 -19.44 -20.71
C VAL A 533 -3.79 -18.59 -21.84
N ARG A 534 -3.32 -17.36 -21.97
CA ARG A 534 -3.61 -16.47 -23.08
C ARG A 534 -2.31 -16.01 -23.72
N LEU A 535 -2.20 -16.17 -25.03
CA LEU A 535 -1.09 -15.62 -25.80
C LEU A 535 -1.32 -14.12 -26.00
N LEU A 536 -0.31 -13.31 -25.67
CA LEU A 536 -0.33 -11.86 -25.87
C LEU A 536 0.47 -11.46 -27.11
N ALA A 537 1.63 -12.09 -27.30
CA ALA A 537 2.53 -11.76 -28.40
C ALA A 537 3.42 -12.95 -28.76
N HIS A 538 3.88 -12.98 -30.00
CA HIS A 538 4.83 -13.94 -30.54
C HIS A 538 6.05 -13.20 -31.10
N ALA A 539 7.22 -13.78 -30.96
CA ALA A 539 8.41 -13.30 -31.65
C ALA A 539 9.21 -14.50 -32.17
N ARG A 540 9.51 -14.48 -33.47
CA ARG A 540 10.50 -15.40 -34.03
C ARG A 540 11.88 -15.10 -33.48
N ALA A 541 12.76 -16.11 -33.45
CA ALA A 541 14.15 -15.96 -33.01
C ALA A 541 14.82 -14.72 -33.63
N GLY A 542 15.24 -13.77 -32.79
CA GLY A 542 15.90 -12.53 -33.21
C GLY A 542 15.00 -11.44 -33.80
N GLN A 543 13.69 -11.66 -33.90
CA GLN A 543 12.73 -10.68 -34.43
C GLN A 543 12.04 -9.88 -33.32
N ARG A 544 11.36 -8.80 -33.72
CA ARG A 544 10.52 -7.98 -32.82
C ARG A 544 9.26 -8.74 -32.43
N LEU A 545 8.68 -8.38 -31.29
CA LEU A 545 7.39 -8.90 -30.84
C LEU A 545 6.27 -8.46 -31.78
N ASP A 546 5.50 -9.43 -32.25
CA ASP A 546 4.20 -9.25 -32.87
C ASP A 546 3.09 -9.48 -31.84
N TRP A 547 2.25 -8.46 -31.66
CA TRP A 547 1.16 -8.43 -30.68
C TRP A 547 -0.20 -8.85 -31.26
N SER A 548 -0.26 -9.11 -32.57
CA SER A 548 -1.46 -9.65 -33.23
C SER A 548 -1.07 -10.82 -34.14
N PRO A 549 -0.43 -11.87 -33.59
CA PRO A 549 0.09 -12.95 -34.41
C PRO A 549 -1.04 -13.79 -35.01
N ASP A 550 -0.89 -14.22 -36.26
CA ASP A 550 -1.85 -15.13 -36.91
C ASP A 550 -1.91 -16.47 -36.14
N PRO A 551 -3.08 -16.88 -35.60
CA PRO A 551 -3.20 -18.13 -34.84
C PRO A 551 -2.81 -19.38 -35.62
N ARG A 552 -2.81 -19.31 -36.96
CA ARG A 552 -2.43 -20.42 -37.85
C ARG A 552 -0.92 -20.55 -38.05
N MET A 553 -0.13 -19.56 -37.59
CA MET A 553 1.32 -19.59 -37.71
C MET A 553 1.88 -20.82 -36.98
N VAL A 554 2.85 -21.50 -37.61
CA VAL A 554 3.51 -22.66 -37.01
C VAL A 554 4.64 -22.18 -36.11
N ILE A 555 4.64 -22.67 -34.88
CA ILE A 555 5.68 -22.44 -33.87
C ILE A 555 6.93 -23.20 -34.29
N VAL A 556 8.08 -22.53 -34.22
CA VAL A 556 9.38 -23.14 -34.50
C VAL A 556 10.28 -23.02 -33.27
N ALA A 557 11.18 -23.98 -33.09
CA ALA A 557 12.27 -23.88 -32.13
C ALA A 557 12.98 -22.50 -32.16
N GLY A 558 13.14 -21.90 -30.98
CA GLY A 558 13.69 -20.56 -30.80
C GLY A 558 12.67 -19.42 -30.82
N ASP A 559 11.40 -19.71 -31.15
CA ASP A 559 10.31 -18.76 -30.97
C ASP A 559 10.08 -18.42 -29.50
N ARG A 560 9.58 -17.21 -29.27
CA ARG A 560 9.30 -16.66 -27.94
C ARG A 560 7.84 -16.27 -27.84
N LEU A 561 7.16 -16.82 -26.85
CA LEU A 561 5.73 -16.67 -26.61
C LEU A 561 5.52 -15.81 -25.36
N THR A 562 4.98 -14.60 -25.52
CA THR A 562 4.56 -13.80 -24.37
C THR A 562 3.14 -14.19 -23.99
N VAL A 563 2.95 -14.65 -22.76
CA VAL A 563 1.65 -15.13 -22.27
C VAL A 563 1.24 -14.47 -20.97
N VAL A 564 -0.08 -14.37 -20.77
CA VAL A 564 -0.72 -14.18 -19.47
C VAL A 564 -1.34 -15.52 -19.07
N ALA A 565 -1.00 -16.01 -17.88
CA ALA A 565 -1.44 -17.34 -17.48
C ALA A 565 -1.73 -17.44 -15.98
N ARG A 566 -2.68 -18.32 -15.63
CA ARG A 566 -2.75 -18.87 -14.28
C ARG A 566 -1.50 -19.71 -14.02
N ARG A 567 -1.09 -19.81 -12.76
CA ARG A 567 0.08 -20.61 -12.34
C ARG A 567 0.09 -22.03 -12.92
N ALA A 568 -1.02 -22.76 -12.80
CA ALA A 568 -1.13 -24.14 -13.31
C ALA A 568 -1.02 -24.20 -14.86
N GLY A 569 -1.63 -23.26 -15.56
CA GLY A 569 -1.55 -23.15 -17.01
C GLY A 569 -0.14 -22.85 -17.51
N LEU A 570 0.55 -21.91 -16.85
CA LEU A 570 1.93 -21.59 -17.16
C LEU A 570 2.85 -22.80 -17.01
N ASN A 571 2.66 -23.59 -15.94
CA ASN A 571 3.45 -24.81 -15.71
C ASN A 571 3.26 -25.87 -16.80
N ALA A 572 2.04 -26.01 -17.30
CA ALA A 572 1.76 -26.92 -18.42
C ALA A 572 2.46 -26.42 -19.70
N LEU A 573 2.30 -25.13 -20.02
CA LEU A 573 2.90 -24.52 -21.21
C LEU A 573 4.43 -24.65 -21.22
N LEU A 574 5.10 -24.36 -20.10
CA LEU A 574 6.56 -24.43 -20.03
C LEU A 574 7.08 -25.87 -20.20
N ARG A 575 6.36 -26.87 -19.71
CA ARG A 575 6.71 -28.28 -19.95
C ARG A 575 6.58 -28.65 -21.41
N GLU A 576 5.55 -28.15 -22.07
CA GLU A 576 5.31 -28.40 -23.49
C GLU A 576 6.31 -27.68 -24.40
N ALA A 577 6.82 -26.53 -23.95
CA ALA A 577 7.85 -25.74 -24.61
C ALA A 577 9.28 -26.28 -24.39
N ALA A 578 9.47 -27.17 -23.41
CA ALA A 578 10.73 -27.84 -23.16
C ALA A 578 10.84 -29.16 -23.94
N PRO A 579 12.05 -29.68 -24.21
CA PRO A 579 12.22 -31.00 -24.79
C PRO A 579 11.64 -32.06 -23.83
N PRO A 580 10.97 -33.11 -24.34
CA PRO A 580 10.58 -34.23 -23.48
C PRO A 580 11.84 -34.84 -22.83
N PRO A 581 11.74 -35.29 -21.57
CA PRO A 581 12.86 -35.97 -20.92
C PRO A 581 13.24 -37.22 -21.73
N PRO A 582 14.55 -37.54 -21.81
CA PRO A 582 15.05 -38.70 -22.53
C PRO A 582 14.56 -40.03 -21.97
#